data_AF-A0ABD4KG60-F1
#
_entry.id   AF-A0ABD4KG60-F1
#
_cell.length_a   1.000
_cell.length_b   1.000
_cell.length_c   1.000
_cell.angle_alpha   90.00
_cell.angle_beta   90.00
_cell.angle_gamma   90.00
#
_symmetry.space_group_name_H-M   'P 1'
#
loop_
_entity.id
_entity.type
_entity.pdbx_description
1 polymer ?
#
loop_
_entity_poly.entity_id
_entity_poly.type
_entity_poly.pdbx_seq_one_letter_code
_entity_poly.pdbx_strand_id
1 'polypeptide(L)'
;MKITVFDYHDRSIAFRYLHRSLGYHIFDKLASVDHGAVVDNKRLGAVLRLAQQKQDELEAEGMRMRNQKMPRRRAQDRALEDLRTINPVLASPQDFMPSLKR
;
A
#
# COMPACT_ATOMS: atom_id res chain seq x y z
N MET A 1 3.11 31.11 31.26
CA MET A 1 1.63 31.09 31.14
C MET A 1 1.10 30.00 32.06
N LYS A 2 0.22 30.31 33.03
CA LYS A 2 -0.31 29.34 34.01
C LYS A 2 -1.82 29.22 33.86
N ILE A 3 -2.31 28.02 33.61
CA ILE A 3 -3.73 27.69 33.56
C ILE A 3 -4.12 27.06 34.89
N THR A 4 -5.25 27.47 35.45
CA THR A 4 -5.86 26.84 36.64
C THR A 4 -7.03 25.97 36.23
N VAL A 5 -7.08 24.77 36.81
CA VAL A 5 -8.15 23.79 36.58
C VAL A 5 -9.03 23.75 37.83
N PHE A 6 -10.34 23.82 37.64
CA PHE A 6 -11.34 23.69 38.69
C PHE A 6 -12.16 22.44 38.43
N ASP A 7 -12.26 21.57 39.42
CA ASP A 7 -13.08 20.35 39.41
C ASP A 7 -14.20 20.54 40.45
N TYR A 8 -15.45 20.44 39.99
CA TYR A 8 -16.64 20.70 40.80
C TYR A 8 -17.33 19.38 41.20
N HIS A 9 -18.14 19.41 42.26
CA HIS A 9 -18.82 18.21 42.77
C HIS A 9 -19.81 17.57 41.77
N ASP A 10 -20.30 18.36 40.81
CA ASP A 10 -21.17 17.91 39.71
C ASP A 10 -20.38 17.27 38.55
N ARG A 11 -19.06 17.08 38.71
CA ARG A 11 -18.10 16.56 37.72
C ARG A 11 -17.85 17.47 36.52
N SER A 12 -18.31 18.73 36.57
CA SER A 12 -17.92 19.72 35.58
C SER A 12 -16.48 20.18 35.82
N ILE A 13 -15.77 20.49 34.73
CA ILE A 13 -14.40 21.02 34.78
C ILE A 13 -14.39 22.39 34.13
N ALA A 14 -13.63 23.32 34.70
CA ALA A 14 -13.36 24.62 34.09
C ALA A 14 -11.86 24.92 34.03
N PHE A 15 -11.43 25.46 32.89
CA PHE A 15 -10.06 25.93 32.68
C PHE A 15 -10.06 27.46 32.72
N ARG A 16 -9.15 28.07 33.50
CA ARG A 16 -9.04 29.52 33.60
C ARG A 16 -7.62 30.02 33.35
N TYR A 17 -7.52 31.17 32.68
CA TYR A 17 -6.28 31.94 32.52
C TYR A 17 -6.54 33.38 32.94
N LEU A 18 -5.76 33.91 33.90
CA LEU A 18 -5.93 35.27 34.43
C LEU A 18 -7.40 35.62 34.72
N HIS A 19 -8.11 34.69 35.40
CA HIS A 19 -9.54 34.80 35.75
C HIS A 19 -10.55 34.72 34.60
N ARG A 20 -10.10 34.53 33.35
CA ARG A 20 -10.99 34.30 32.19
C ARG A 20 -11.19 32.81 31.97
N SER A 21 -12.43 32.41 31.69
CA SER A 21 -12.75 31.03 31.33
C SER A 21 -12.28 30.71 29.92
N LEU A 22 -11.68 29.54 29.74
CA LEU A 22 -11.29 29.00 28.44
C LEU A 22 -12.34 27.99 27.97
N GLY A 23 -12.70 28.05 26.69
CA GLY A 23 -13.54 27.02 26.07
C GLY A 23 -12.77 25.71 25.94
N TYR A 24 -13.48 24.59 26.08
CA TYR A 24 -12.92 23.26 25.86
C TYR A 24 -13.97 22.36 25.21
N HIS A 25 -13.49 21.29 24.59
CA HIS A 25 -14.32 20.20 24.11
C HIS A 25 -13.76 18.90 24.67
N ILE A 26 -14.66 18.02 25.09
CA ILE A 26 -14.28 16.67 25.51
C ILE A 26 -13.91 15.91 24.23
N PHE A 27 -12.64 15.55 24.11
CA PHE A 27 -12.17 14.71 23.03
C PHE A 27 -12.39 13.24 23.42
N ASP A 28 -13.33 12.57 22.75
CA ASP A 28 -13.45 11.13 22.86
C ASP A 28 -12.42 10.47 21.95
N LYS A 29 -11.42 9.82 22.56
CA LYS A 29 -10.35 9.11 21.84
C LYS A 29 -10.84 7.80 21.20
N LEU A 30 -12.02 7.33 21.60
CA LEU A 30 -12.72 6.23 20.96
C LEU A 30 -13.43 6.77 19.72
N ALA A 31 -12.66 7.26 18.74
CA ALA A 31 -13.17 7.36 17.38
C ALA A 31 -13.81 6.01 17.06
N SER A 32 -15.12 6.00 16.83
CA SER A 32 -15.98 4.81 16.74
C SER A 32 -15.27 3.64 16.08
N VAL A 33 -14.59 2.82 16.86
CA VAL A 33 -13.89 1.66 16.31
C VAL A 33 -15.00 0.69 15.99
N ASP A 34 -15.23 0.48 14.69
CA ASP A 34 -16.17 -0.53 14.26
C ASP A 34 -15.67 -1.89 14.71
N HIS A 35 -16.30 -2.41 15.75
CA HIS A 35 -15.96 -3.70 16.32
C HIS A 35 -16.23 -4.83 15.31
N GLY A 36 -17.14 -4.62 14.35
CA GLY A 36 -17.37 -5.52 13.21
C GLY A 36 -16.13 -5.64 12.34
N ALA A 37 -15.59 -4.52 11.85
CA ALA A 37 -14.34 -4.49 11.08
C ALA A 37 -13.15 -5.14 11.82
N VAL A 38 -13.05 -4.98 13.15
CA VAL A 38 -12.00 -5.63 13.95
C VAL A 38 -12.17 -7.15 13.97
N VAL A 39 -13.40 -7.65 14.14
CA VAL A 39 -13.68 -9.09 14.14
C VAL A 39 -13.48 -9.69 12.75
N ASP A 40 -13.89 -8.98 11.69
CA ASP A 40 -13.71 -9.42 10.31
C ASP A 40 -12.23 -9.49 9.92
N ASN A 41 -11.41 -8.52 10.32
CA ASN A 41 -9.95 -8.58 10.15
C ASN A 41 -9.32 -9.79 10.88
N LYS A 42 -9.83 -10.16 12.07
CA LYS A 42 -9.37 -11.36 12.78
C LYS A 42 -9.76 -12.64 12.03
N ARG A 43 -10.98 -12.71 11.51
CA ARG A 43 -11.48 -13.85 10.71
C ARG A 43 -10.72 -13.99 9.39
N LEU A 44 -10.38 -12.86 8.76
CA LEU A 44 -9.57 -12.81 7.54
C LEU A 44 -8.23 -13.53 7.72
N GLY A 45 -7.61 -13.46 8.91
CA GLY A 45 -6.36 -14.16 9.19
C GLY A 45 -6.43 -15.69 9.10
N ALA A 46 -7.58 -16.32 9.34
CA ALA A 46 -7.77 -17.75 9.14
C ALA A 46 -7.92 -18.11 7.65
N VAL A 47 -8.69 -17.30 6.92
CA VAL A 47 -8.91 -17.45 5.47
C VAL A 47 -7.61 -17.25 4.69
N LEU A 48 -6.81 -16.24 5.04
CA LEU A 48 -5.52 -15.98 4.40
C LEU A 48 -4.52 -17.12 4.64
N ARG A 49 -4.51 -17.73 5.83
CA ARG A 49 -3.68 -18.92 6.10
C ARG A 49 -4.06 -20.10 5.23
N LEU A 50 -5.36 -20.36 5.08
CA LEU A 50 -5.85 -21.43 4.21
C LEU A 50 -5.46 -21.15 2.75
N ALA A 51 -5.61 -19.90 2.29
CA ALA A 51 -5.20 -19.50 0.96
C ALA A 51 -3.69 -19.69 0.74
N GLN A 52 -2.87 -19.32 1.72
CA GLN A 52 -1.41 -19.52 1.66
C GLN A 52 -1.06 -21.01 1.57
N GLN A 53 -1.65 -21.86 2.41
CA GLN A 53 -1.40 -23.30 2.37
C GLN A 53 -1.73 -23.89 0.99
N LYS A 54 -2.87 -23.51 0.40
CA LYS A 54 -3.25 -23.95 -0.94
C LYS A 54 -2.29 -23.46 -2.02
N GLN A 55 -1.78 -22.25 -1.87
CA GLN A 55 -0.78 -21.69 -2.77
C GLN A 55 0.54 -22.45 -2.69
N ASP A 56 1.00 -22.78 -1.48
CA ASP A 56 2.24 -23.54 -1.26
C ASP A 56 2.13 -24.97 -1.80
N GLU A 57 0.97 -25.63 -1.60
CA GLU A 57 0.66 -26.94 -2.21
C GLU A 57 0.78 -26.90 -3.73
N LEU A 58 0.13 -25.94 -4.39
CA LEU A 58 0.17 -25.77 -5.84
C LEU A 58 1.57 -25.40 -6.36
N GLU A 59 2.38 -24.74 -5.54
CA GLU A 59 3.78 -24.42 -5.85
C GLU A 59 4.66 -25.67 -5.80
N ALA A 60 4.52 -26.47 -4.73
CA ALA A 60 5.22 -27.74 -4.58
C ALA A 60 4.88 -28.73 -5.69
N GLU A 61 3.63 -28.72 -6.16
CA GLU A 61 3.16 -29.52 -7.30
C GLU A 61 3.57 -28.94 -8.68
N GLY A 62 4.26 -27.78 -8.71
CA GLY A 62 4.69 -27.12 -9.94
C GLY A 62 3.56 -26.52 -10.78
N MET A 63 2.33 -26.48 -10.26
CA MET A 63 1.12 -26.00 -10.94
C MET A 63 0.99 -24.47 -10.95
N ARG A 64 1.84 -23.75 -10.21
CA ARG A 64 1.93 -22.28 -10.27
C ARG A 64 2.62 -21.72 -11.51
N MET A 65 3.31 -22.56 -12.27
CA MET A 65 4.00 -22.12 -13.47
C MET A 65 3.00 -21.77 -14.58
N ARG A 66 3.33 -20.72 -15.34
CA ARG A 66 2.57 -20.38 -16.54
C ARG A 66 2.50 -21.60 -17.46
N ASN A 67 1.29 -21.94 -17.91
CA ASN A 67 1.07 -23.03 -18.84
C ASN A 67 1.96 -22.86 -20.09
N GLN A 68 2.85 -23.83 -20.33
CA GLN A 68 3.80 -23.80 -21.44
C GLN A 68 3.11 -23.90 -22.82
N LYS A 69 1.85 -24.35 -22.86
CA LYS A 69 1.04 -24.41 -24.08
C LYS A 69 0.37 -23.06 -24.41
N MET A 70 0.45 -22.04 -23.55
CA MET A 70 -0.11 -20.72 -23.88
C MET A 70 0.75 -19.99 -24.92
N PRO A 71 0.14 -19.28 -25.89
CA PRO A 71 0.85 -18.49 -26.88
C PRO A 71 1.83 -17.52 -26.22
N ARG A 72 3.09 -17.55 -26.63
CA ARG A 72 4.10 -16.55 -26.25
C ARG A 72 4.07 -15.41 -27.28
N ARG A 73 4.27 -14.16 -26.86
CA ARG A 73 4.36 -12.99 -27.76
C ARG A 73 5.69 -13.00 -28.55
N ARG A 74 5.87 -13.98 -29.42
CA ARG A 74 7.06 -14.08 -30.30
C ARG A 74 7.06 -13.06 -31.45
N ALA A 75 5.92 -12.42 -31.72
CA ALA A 75 5.81 -11.41 -32.77
C ALA A 75 6.61 -10.13 -32.43
N GLN A 76 6.71 -9.77 -31.15
CA GLN A 76 7.49 -8.63 -30.69
C GLN A 76 8.99 -8.90 -30.82
N ASP A 77 9.42 -10.11 -30.46
CA ASP A 77 10.82 -10.52 -30.61
C ASP A 77 11.25 -10.51 -32.09
N ARG A 78 10.41 -11.04 -33.00
CA ARG A 78 10.67 -11.00 -34.45
C ARG A 78 10.75 -9.58 -34.99
N ALA A 79 9.78 -8.73 -34.63
CA ALA A 79 9.78 -7.34 -35.03
C ALA A 79 11.03 -6.59 -34.51
N LEU A 80 11.51 -6.94 -33.30
CA LEU A 80 12.73 -6.37 -32.76
C LEU A 80 13.97 -6.80 -33.55
N GLU A 81 14.08 -8.07 -33.95
CA GLU A 81 15.18 -8.53 -34.82
C GLU A 81 15.16 -7.83 -36.19
N ASP A 82 14.00 -7.70 -36.81
CA ASP A 82 13.87 -6.97 -38.08
C ASP A 82 14.29 -5.50 -37.90
N LEU A 83 13.90 -4.87 -36.80
CA LEU A 83 14.30 -3.49 -36.48
C LEU A 83 15.80 -3.34 -36.19
N ARG A 84 16.47 -4.36 -35.65
CA ARG A 84 17.93 -4.36 -35.46
C ARG A 84 18.71 -4.36 -36.78
N THR A 85 18.13 -4.92 -37.85
CA THR A 85 18.77 -4.87 -39.18
C THR A 85 18.75 -3.46 -39.79
N ILE A 86 17.72 -2.68 -39.46
CA ILE A 86 17.51 -1.34 -40.02
C ILE A 86 18.14 -0.26 -39.13
N ASN A 87 18.07 -0.43 -37.81
CA ASN A 87 18.53 0.57 -36.85
C ASN A 87 19.79 0.10 -36.12
N PRO A 88 20.99 0.61 -36.46
CA PRO A 88 22.24 0.21 -35.83
C PRO A 88 22.29 0.53 -34.32
N VAL A 89 21.49 1.52 -33.86
CA VAL A 89 21.34 1.85 -32.44
C VAL A 89 20.69 0.71 -31.66
N LEU A 90 19.79 -0.05 -32.29
CA LEU A 90 19.15 -1.19 -31.64
C LEU A 90 20.03 -2.45 -31.68
N ALA A 91 20.96 -2.53 -32.63
CA ALA A 91 21.92 -3.62 -32.75
C ALA A 91 23.07 -3.49 -31.73
N SER A 92 23.60 -2.28 -31.56
CA SER A 92 24.63 -1.97 -30.55
C SER A 92 24.25 -0.72 -29.75
N PRO A 93 23.33 -0.82 -28.78
CA PRO A 93 22.86 0.33 -28.01
C PRO A 93 23.96 1.08 -27.26
N GLN A 94 24.99 0.36 -26.81
CA GLN A 94 26.15 0.91 -26.12
C GLN A 94 27.02 1.84 -26.98
N ASP A 95 26.94 1.72 -28.31
CA ASP A 95 27.75 2.51 -29.24
C ASP A 95 27.05 3.82 -29.63
N PHE A 96 25.79 3.99 -29.23
CA PHE A 96 25.01 5.17 -29.57
C PHE A 96 25.39 6.35 -28.67
N MET A 97 26.02 7.36 -29.28
CA MET A 97 26.26 8.65 -28.66
C MET A 97 25.15 9.63 -29.08
N PRO A 98 24.16 9.93 -28.22
CA PRO A 98 23.14 10.91 -28.54
C PRO A 98 23.79 12.28 -28.72
N SER A 99 23.41 13.01 -29.78
CA SER A 99 23.85 14.39 -29.91
C SER A 99 23.20 15.21 -28.79
N LEU A 100 24.04 15.66 -27.85
CA LEU A 100 23.63 16.69 -26.90
C LEU A 100 23.27 17.92 -27.72
N LYS A 101 21.97 18.25 -27.78
CA LYS A 101 21.52 19.48 -28.42
C LYS A 101 22.14 20.67 -27.67
N ARG A 102 22.66 21.64 -28.44
CA ARG A 102 23.10 22.96 -27.96
C ARG A 102 21.99 23.68 -27.21
#